data_AF-A0A3D3CTF1-F1
#
_entry.id   AF-A0A3D3CTF1-F1
#
_cell.length_a   1.000
_cell.length_b   1.000
_cell.length_c   1.000
_cell.angle_alpha   90.00
_cell.angle_beta   90.00
_cell.angle_gamma   90.00
#
_symmetry.space_group_name_H-M   'P 1'
#
loop_
_entity.id
_entity.type
_entity.pdbx_description
1 polymer ?
#
loop_
_entity_poly.entity_id
_entity_poly.type
_entity_poly.pdbx_seq_one_letter_code
_entity_poly.pdbx_strand_id
1 'polypeptide(L)'
;MSMNYTRGLVEQFKFLILLSTLTVLVPYLFSAASYLIIRLENKYWMPGNGWAGSMVLASLAFLFSLWAIAGSGQEIVYWGFILLMLGVPFYVVTIWKKKS
;
A
#
# COMPACT_ATOMS: atom_id res chain seq x y z
N MET A 1 14.22 6.25 38.15
CA MET A 1 13.28 5.42 37.35
C MET A 1 12.95 6.11 36.01
N SER A 2 13.94 6.48 35.21
CA SER A 2 13.75 7.23 33.94
C SER A 2 14.20 6.47 32.69
N MET A 3 14.80 5.28 32.81
CA MET A 3 15.36 4.53 31.68
C MET A 3 14.32 3.72 30.89
N ASN A 4 13.11 3.51 31.42
CA ASN A 4 12.04 2.79 30.71
C ASN A 4 11.27 3.66 29.70
N TYR A 5 11.23 4.99 29.88
CA TYR A 5 10.53 5.88 28.95
C TYR A 5 11.17 5.87 27.55
N THR A 6 12.50 5.78 27.48
CA THR A 6 13.21 5.71 26.20
C THR A 6 12.87 4.44 25.42
N ARG A 7 12.72 3.29 26.09
CA ARG A 7 12.33 2.03 25.44
C ARG A 7 10.91 2.10 24.88
N GLY A 8 9.95 2.60 25.67
CA GLY A 8 8.58 2.79 25.20
C GLY A 8 8.45 3.80 24.06
N LEU A 9 9.21 4.90 24.11
CA LEU A 9 9.17 5.93 23.07
C LEU A 9 9.75 5.43 21.73
N VAL A 10 10.81 4.64 21.78
CA VAL A 10 11.40 4.00 20.58
C VAL A 10 10.41 3.02 19.95
N GLU A 11 9.68 2.26 20.76
CA GLU A 11 8.68 1.31 20.27
C GLU A 11 7.48 2.01 19.61
N GLN A 12 6.99 3.10 20.21
CA GLN A 12 5.96 3.95 19.61
C GLN A 12 6.42 4.61 18.30
N PHE A 13 7.66 5.07 18.25
CA PHE A 13 8.24 5.63 17.04
C PHE A 13 8.34 4.58 15.92
N LYS A 14 8.80 3.37 16.24
CA LYS A 14 8.83 2.25 15.30
C LYS A 14 7.44 1.89 14.80
N PHE A 15 6.45 1.86 15.70
CA PHE A 15 5.05 1.63 15.35
C PHE A 15 4.55 2.67 14.34
N LEU A 16 4.77 3.96 14.60
CA LEU A 16 4.36 5.04 13.71
C LEU A 16 5.02 4.94 12.32
N ILE A 17 6.32 4.64 12.25
CA ILE A 17 7.01 4.48 10.96
C ILE A 17 6.42 3.29 10.19
N LEU A 18 6.23 2.14 10.83
CA LEU A 18 5.69 0.95 10.18
C LEU A 18 4.25 1.19 9.69
N LEU A 19 3.41 1.82 10.51
CA LEU A 19 2.04 2.17 10.15
C LEU A 19 1.97 3.16 8.98
N SER A 20 2.80 4.21 9.03
CA SER A 20 2.92 5.19 7.93
C SER A 20 3.38 4.52 6.64
N THR A 21 4.39 3.66 6.72
CA THR A 21 4.90 2.91 5.56
C THR A 21 3.83 1.99 4.96
N LEU A 22 3.08 1.26 5.81
CA LEU A 22 1.95 0.44 5.36
C LEU A 22 0.90 1.28 4.63
N THR A 23 0.56 2.45 5.17
CA THR A 23 -0.43 3.37 4.58
C THR A 23 -0.03 3.83 3.18
N VAL A 24 1.26 4.00 2.90
CA VAL A 24 1.78 4.34 1.56
C VAL A 24 1.88 3.10 0.66
N LEU A 25 2.24 1.94 1.21
CA LEU A 25 2.36 0.70 0.46
C LEU A 25 1.04 0.22 -0.13
N VAL A 26 -0.07 0.42 0.56
CA VAL A 26 -1.40 -0.01 0.08
C VAL A 26 -1.78 0.63 -1.27
N PRO A 27 -1.79 1.97 -1.45
CA PRO A 27 -2.07 2.58 -2.75
C PRO A 27 -1.01 2.23 -3.80
N TYR A 28 0.25 2.01 -3.41
CA TYR A 28 1.30 1.54 -4.34
C TYR A 28 1.03 0.13 -4.84
N LEU A 29 0.58 -0.77 -3.96
CA LEU A 29 0.17 -2.13 -4.30
C LEU A 29 -1.00 -2.10 -5.29
N PHE A 30 -2.03 -1.29 -5.04
CA PHE A 30 -3.14 -1.12 -5.96
C PHE A 30 -2.72 -0.51 -7.30
N SER A 31 -1.78 0.44 -7.29
CA SER A 31 -1.26 1.06 -8.51
C SER A 31 -0.46 0.05 -9.35
N ALA A 32 0.41 -0.74 -8.72
CA ALA A 32 1.17 -1.79 -9.38
C ALA A 32 0.25 -2.90 -9.95
N ALA A 33 -0.77 -3.31 -9.20
CA ALA A 33 -1.78 -4.26 -9.65
C ALA A 33 -2.58 -3.72 -10.85
N SER A 34 -3.06 -2.46 -10.77
CA SER A 34 -3.78 -1.82 -11.87
C SER A 34 -2.91 -1.72 -13.12
N TYR A 35 -1.63 -1.35 -12.96
CA TYR A 35 -0.68 -1.31 -14.06
C TYR A 35 -0.51 -2.68 -14.73
N LEU A 36 -0.40 -3.76 -13.95
CA LEU A 36 -0.34 -5.13 -14.47
C LEU A 36 -1.62 -5.51 -15.23
N ILE A 37 -2.79 -5.27 -14.67
CA ILE A 37 -4.08 -5.59 -15.29
C ILE A 37 -4.24 -4.85 -16.62
N ILE A 38 -4.02 -3.53 -16.63
CA ILE A 38 -4.12 -2.70 -17.83
C ILE A 38 -3.12 -3.16 -18.90
N ARG A 39 -1.90 -3.54 -18.52
CA ARG A 39 -0.88 -4.04 -19.45
C ARG A 39 -1.20 -5.42 -20.02
N LEU A 40 -1.83 -6.30 -19.24
CA LEU A 40 -2.29 -7.61 -19.68
C LEU A 40 -3.45 -7.49 -20.67
N GLU A 41 -4.38 -6.58 -20.42
CA GLU A 41 -5.54 -6.32 -21.29
C GLU A 41 -5.13 -5.62 -22.60
N ASN A 42 -4.23 -4.64 -22.52
CA ASN A 42 -3.73 -3.90 -23.70
C ASN A 42 -2.59 -4.60 -24.46
N LYS A 43 -2.36 -5.90 -24.22
CA LYS A 43 -1.32 -6.69 -24.91
C LYS A 43 -1.42 -6.61 -26.44
N TYR A 44 -2.61 -6.32 -26.97
CA TYR A 44 -2.88 -6.20 -28.40
C TYR A 44 -2.56 -4.82 -29.02
N TRP A 45 -2.39 -3.76 -28.23
CA TRP A 45 -2.31 -2.37 -28.76
C TRP A 45 -0.92 -1.72 -28.71
N MET A 46 0.06 -2.30 -27.99
CA MET A 46 1.40 -1.70 -27.87
C MET A 46 2.52 -2.75 -27.95
N PRO A 47 2.96 -3.14 -29.17
CA PRO A 47 4.16 -3.95 -29.36
C PRO A 47 5.38 -3.04 -29.27
N GLY A 48 5.87 -2.81 -28.04
CA GLY A 48 7.06 -2.00 -27.76
C GLY A 48 8.13 -2.76 -26.97
N ASN A 49 9.40 -2.49 -27.28
CA ASN A 49 10.62 -3.15 -26.78
C ASN A 49 10.91 -2.99 -25.27
N GLY A 50 9.91 -2.59 -24.47
CA GLY A 50 9.98 -2.41 -23.01
C GLY A 50 8.80 -3.00 -22.23
N TRP A 51 7.86 -3.70 -22.91
CA TRP A 51 6.67 -4.29 -22.29
C TRP A 51 7.06 -5.30 -21.20
N ALA A 52 7.95 -6.24 -21.51
CA ALA A 52 8.41 -7.27 -20.57
C ALA A 52 9.11 -6.67 -19.33
N GLY A 53 9.99 -5.67 -19.54
CA GLY A 53 10.69 -5.00 -18.43
C GLY A 53 9.74 -4.30 -17.46
N SER A 54 8.73 -3.60 -18.00
CA SER A 54 7.71 -2.94 -17.18
C SER A 54 6.81 -3.92 -16.42
N MET A 55 6.50 -5.09 -17.01
CA MET A 55 5.74 -6.15 -16.34
C MET A 55 6.53 -6.78 -15.19
N VAL A 56 7.81 -7.06 -15.41
CA VAL A 56 8.71 -7.59 -14.35
C VAL A 56 8.81 -6.57 -13.22
N LEU A 57 9.03 -5.29 -13.53
CA LEU A 57 9.12 -4.24 -12.51
C LEU A 57 7.83 -4.12 -11.69
N ALA A 58 6.66 -4.12 -12.33
CA ALA A 58 5.39 -4.03 -11.63
C ALA A 58 5.11 -5.28 -10.77
N SER A 59 5.48 -6.47 -11.26
CA SER A 59 5.36 -7.72 -10.51
C SER A 59 6.27 -7.72 -9.28
N LEU A 60 7.51 -7.26 -9.43
CA LEU A 60 8.45 -7.10 -8.32
C LEU A 60 7.96 -6.06 -7.31
N ALA A 61 7.45 -4.91 -7.76
CA ALA A 61 6.89 -3.89 -6.88
C ALA A 61 5.68 -4.41 -6.09
N PHE A 62 4.82 -5.20 -6.73
CA PHE A 62 3.67 -5.83 -6.07
C PHE A 62 4.10 -6.86 -5.02
N LEU A 63 5.02 -7.76 -5.38
CA LEU A 63 5.58 -8.76 -4.46
C LEU A 63 6.32 -8.12 -3.28
N PHE A 64 7.10 -7.07 -3.54
CA PHE A 64 7.79 -6.32 -2.49
C PHE A 64 6.79 -5.67 -1.54
N SER A 65 5.72 -5.08 -2.06
CA SER A 65 4.68 -4.46 -1.23
C SER A 65 3.99 -5.49 -0.34
N LEU A 66 3.65 -6.67 -0.88
CA LEU A 66 3.08 -7.77 -0.09
C LEU A 66 4.06 -8.25 0.99
N TRP A 67 5.34 -8.42 0.65
CA TRP A 67 6.36 -8.83 1.60
C TRP A 67 6.54 -7.80 2.73
N ALA A 68 6.56 -6.51 2.40
CA ALA A 68 6.67 -5.43 3.38
C ALA A 68 5.45 -5.37 4.32
N ILE A 69 4.24 -5.59 3.79
CA ILE A 69 3.02 -5.69 4.62
C ILE A 69 3.12 -6.90 5.56
N ALA A 70 3.51 -8.07 5.05
CA ALA A 70 3.69 -9.26 5.87
C ALA A 70 4.77 -9.09 6.96
N GLY A 71 5.86 -8.39 6.65
CA GLY A 71 6.97 -8.10 7.57
C GLY A 71 6.69 -7.00 8.59
N SER A 72 5.62 -6.20 8.41
CA SER A 72 5.29 -5.07 9.29
C SER A 72 4.73 -5.49 10.66
N GLY A 73 4.29 -6.75 10.81
CA GLY A 73 3.76 -7.30 12.05
C GLY A 73 2.24 -7.16 12.18
N GLN A 74 1.63 -8.09 12.93
CA GLN A 74 0.17 -8.23 12.99
C GLN A 74 -0.55 -6.99 13.53
N GLU A 75 0.02 -6.34 14.55
CA GLU A 75 -0.57 -5.14 15.15
C GLU A 75 -0.61 -3.98 14.15
N ILE A 76 0.46 -3.78 13.39
CA ILE A 76 0.53 -2.73 12.36
C ILE A 76 -0.49 -2.99 11.25
N VAL A 77 -0.59 -4.24 10.79
CA VAL A 77 -1.56 -4.62 9.75
C VAL A 77 -2.99 -4.41 10.24
N TYR A 78 -3.28 -4.74 11.50
CA TYR A 78 -4.59 -4.53 12.11
C TYR A 78 -4.98 -3.04 12.14
N TRP A 79 -4.11 -2.18 12.67
CA TRP A 79 -4.37 -0.74 12.71
C TRP A 79 -4.41 -0.11 11.31
N GLY A 80 -3.54 -0.56 10.41
CA GLY A 80 -3.56 -0.18 9.01
C GLY A 80 -4.88 -0.55 8.33
N PHE A 81 -5.42 -1.74 8.60
CA PHE A 81 -6.71 -2.17 8.08
C PHE A 81 -7.87 -1.32 8.60
N ILE A 82 -7.88 -1.00 9.90
CA ILE A 82 -8.88 -0.07 10.47
C ILE A 82 -8.81 1.29 9.78
N LEU A 83 -7.59 1.83 9.56
CA LEU A 83 -7.40 3.08 8.83
C LEU A 83 -7.94 3.01 7.40
N LEU A 84 -7.72 1.91 6.69
CA LEU A 84 -8.29 1.70 5.36
C LEU A 84 -9.83 1.68 5.39
N MET A 85 -10.41 0.98 6.36
CA MET A 85 -11.86 0.94 6.54
C MET A 85 -12.43 2.32 6.85
N LEU A 86 -11.72 3.14 7.63
CA LEU A 86 -12.11 4.54 7.88
C LEU A 86 -12.04 5.42 6.62
N GLY A 87 -11.22 5.05 5.63
CA GLY A 87 -11.19 5.71 4.32
C GLY A 87 -12.44 5.46 3.47
N VAL A 88 -13.16 4.36 3.70
CA VAL A 88 -14.35 3.98 2.91
C VAL A 88 -15.49 5.02 3.03
N PRO A 89 -15.88 5.48 4.24
CA PRO A 89 -16.84 6.57 4.38
C PRO A 89 -16.47 7.83 3.58
N PHE A 90 -15.19 8.23 3.59
CA PHE A 90 -14.72 9.39 2.83
C PHE A 90 -14.91 9.16 1.33
N TYR A 91 -14.55 7.98 0.83
CA TYR A 91 -14.75 7.63 -0.57
C TYR A 91 -16.24 7.71 -0.97
N VAL A 92 -17.14 7.15 -0.16
CA VAL A 92 -18.59 7.19 -0.41
C VAL A 92 -19.12 8.63 -0.46
N VAL A 93 -18.70 9.49 0.48
CA VAL A 93 -19.11 10.91 0.49
C VAL A 93 -18.62 11.64 -0.77
N THR A 94 -17.40 11.36 -1.22
CA THR A 94 -16.87 11.99 -2.44
C THR A 94 -17.62 11.58 -3.70
N ILE A 95 -18.02 10.30 -3.81
CA ILE A 95 -18.86 9.84 -4.93
C ILE A 95 -20.25 10.49 -4.86
N TRP A 96 -20.85 10.56 -3.68
CA TRP A 96 -22.20 11.11 -3.52
C TRP A 96 -22.27 12.58 -3.93
N LYS A 97 -21.25 13.38 -3.57
CA LYS A 97 -21.12 14.77 -4.02
C LYS A 97 -20.90 14.92 -5.53
N LYS A 98 -20.31 13.93 -6.19
CA LYS A 98 -20.05 13.98 -7.64
C LYS A 98 -21.30 13.68 -8.46
N LYS A 99 -22.35 13.15 -7.83
CA LYS A 99 -23.62 12.73 -8.45
C LYS A 99 -24.77 13.70 -8.19
N SER A 100 -24.59 14.65 -7.26
CA SER A 100 -25.51 15.79 -7.01
C SER A 100 -25.02 17.04 -7.70
#